data_AF-A0A6G4UDL9-F1
#
_entry.id   AF-A0A6G4UDL9-F1
#
_cell.length_a   1.000
_cell.length_b   1.000
_cell.length_c   1.000
_cell.angle_alpha   90.00
_cell.angle_beta   90.00
_cell.angle_gamma   90.00
#
_symmetry.space_group_name_H-M   'P 1'
#
loop_
_entity.id
_entity.type
_entity.pdbx_description
1 polymer ?
#
loop_
_entity_poly.entity_id
_entity_poly.type
_entity_poly.pdbx_seq_one_letter_code
_entity_poly.pdbx_strand_id
1 'polypeptide(L)'
;MTGSPDDERRRPDGDVPPGGEGDLTPRLDGSERDPLESLLRPPAAFLSAPPDSYGRTRRRAARRRRGRAVLGVSAAVAVLGGTAYLATALSPGEGGDEVARPSTSESRAETVAPSSPGPSDSPKTAPPERSTTPSPDDTPTGSPSRKNAPPSGEATDGTAPRRCETAKLSASVRTGDAAAGSIYRYLVLTNRGSVTCRLTGYPGVSLLDADGKQLGDPATRDAKGYTPITLAPGKSASSTLRTINHQGDCLPTSTRVRVYPPGNTASLTAPAEIDLCDKTFTVTPLTTDR
;
A
#
# COMPACT_ATOMS: atom_id res chain seq x y z
N MET A 1 -32.68 24.95 -64.51
CA MET A 1 -34.15 25.00 -64.38
C MET A 1 -34.44 25.12 -62.89
N THR A 2 -34.29 26.32 -62.31
CA THR A 2 -35.38 27.32 -62.08
C THR A 2 -36.48 26.72 -61.19
N GLY A 3 -36.83 27.19 -60.00
CA GLY A 3 -36.58 28.41 -59.22
C GLY A 3 -37.74 28.50 -58.21
N SER A 4 -37.47 28.96 -56.98
CA SER A 4 -38.46 29.49 -56.01
C SER A 4 -39.42 30.50 -56.69
N PRO A 5 -40.60 30.89 -56.15
CA PRO A 5 -40.73 31.36 -54.76
C PRO A 5 -42.14 31.42 -54.09
N ASP A 6 -42.16 31.95 -52.86
CA ASP A 6 -43.12 32.89 -52.22
C ASP A 6 -44.64 32.79 -52.47
N ASP A 7 -45.44 32.86 -51.41
CA ASP A 7 -45.95 34.17 -50.92
C ASP A 7 -47.18 33.99 -50.02
N GLU A 8 -47.11 34.66 -48.88
CA GLU A 8 -48.05 34.64 -47.78
C GLU A 8 -49.17 35.66 -48.02
N ARG A 9 -50.43 35.25 -47.94
CA ARG A 9 -51.57 36.19 -47.91
C ARG A 9 -52.46 36.00 -46.69
N ARG A 10 -52.39 37.05 -45.87
CA ARG A 10 -53.55 37.88 -45.48
C ARG A 10 -54.37 37.40 -44.27
N ARG A 11 -53.99 37.96 -43.11
CA ARG A 11 -54.90 38.41 -42.04
C ARG A 11 -56.01 39.32 -42.63
N PRO A 12 -57.23 39.43 -42.05
CA PRO A 12 -57.38 40.12 -40.76
C PRO A 12 -58.64 39.81 -39.91
N ASP A 13 -58.68 40.47 -38.74
CA ASP A 13 -59.83 40.87 -37.90
C ASP A 13 -60.74 39.76 -37.34
N GLY A 14 -60.91 39.56 -36.03
CA GLY A 14 -60.98 40.54 -34.95
C GLY A 14 -62.45 40.81 -34.65
N ASP A 15 -63.05 40.06 -33.73
CA ASP A 15 -64.12 40.52 -32.82
C ASP A 15 -64.51 39.41 -31.81
N VAL A 16 -64.68 39.84 -30.56
CA VAL A 16 -65.03 39.17 -29.28
C VAL A 16 -66.43 39.73 -28.91
N PRO A 17 -67.40 39.10 -28.16
CA PRO A 17 -67.32 38.24 -26.95
C PRO A 17 -68.53 37.23 -26.83
N PRO A 18 -69.12 36.92 -25.63
CA PRO A 18 -68.59 36.19 -24.47
C PRO A 18 -69.46 34.97 -24.08
N GLY A 19 -68.88 34.10 -23.24
CA GLY A 19 -69.59 33.44 -22.12
C GLY A 19 -70.43 32.19 -22.44
N GLY A 20 -70.06 31.06 -21.83
CA GLY A 20 -70.89 29.86 -21.80
C GLY A 20 -70.15 28.67 -21.21
N GLU A 21 -70.44 28.36 -19.96
CA GLU A 21 -69.99 27.19 -19.21
C GLU A 21 -70.42 25.89 -19.91
N GLY A 22 -69.55 24.88 -19.90
CA GLY A 22 -69.87 23.58 -20.51
C GLY A 22 -68.68 22.63 -20.54
N ASP A 23 -68.50 21.93 -19.42
CA ASP A 23 -67.85 20.63 -19.25
C ASP A 23 -67.62 19.81 -20.53
N LEU A 24 -66.39 19.35 -20.76
CA LEU A 24 -66.04 18.09 -21.45
C LEU A 24 -64.53 17.84 -21.28
N THR A 25 -64.20 16.84 -20.46
CA THR A 25 -62.86 16.25 -20.27
C THR A 25 -62.17 15.87 -21.59
N PRO A 26 -60.83 15.74 -21.60
CA PRO A 26 -60.30 14.38 -21.49
C PRO A 26 -59.13 14.22 -20.53
N ARG A 27 -59.09 13.03 -19.92
CA ARG A 27 -57.94 12.46 -19.20
C ARG A 27 -56.80 12.09 -20.16
N LEU A 28 -55.64 11.89 -19.54
CA LEU A 28 -54.42 11.16 -19.98
C LEU A 28 -53.44 12.04 -20.75
N ASP A 29 -52.14 12.07 -20.49
CA ASP A 29 -51.28 11.31 -19.57
C ASP A 29 -49.96 12.11 -19.49
N GLY A 30 -49.31 12.17 -18.34
CA GLY A 30 -48.04 12.90 -18.24
C GLY A 30 -47.71 13.38 -16.83
N SER A 31 -47.72 12.46 -15.86
CA SER A 31 -47.00 12.69 -14.60
C SER A 31 -45.51 12.74 -14.93
N GLU A 32 -45.03 13.96 -15.17
CA GLU A 32 -43.62 14.29 -15.20
C GLU A 32 -43.09 14.03 -13.79
N ARG A 33 -42.49 12.85 -13.60
CA ARG A 33 -41.93 12.45 -12.31
C ARG A 33 -40.77 13.37 -11.99
N ASP A 34 -40.98 14.22 -10.98
CA ASP A 34 -39.98 15.10 -10.42
C ASP A 34 -38.74 14.28 -9.99
N PRO A 35 -37.55 14.50 -10.57
CA PRO A 35 -36.34 13.72 -10.26
C PRO A 35 -35.89 13.87 -8.81
N LEU A 36 -36.45 14.82 -8.05
CA LEU A 36 -36.15 15.03 -6.64
C LEU A 36 -36.81 14.01 -5.70
N GLU A 37 -37.87 13.32 -6.11
CA GLU A 37 -38.57 12.36 -5.23
C GLU A 37 -37.72 11.10 -4.96
N SER A 38 -36.79 10.75 -5.86
CA SER A 38 -35.87 9.62 -5.66
C SER A 38 -34.75 9.90 -4.65
N LEU A 39 -34.48 11.17 -4.32
CA LEU A 39 -33.42 11.56 -3.38
C LEU A 39 -33.91 11.65 -1.93
N LEU A 40 -35.23 11.69 -1.71
CA LEU A 40 -35.86 11.78 -0.39
C LEU A 40 -36.24 10.40 0.19
N ARG A 41 -35.99 9.31 -0.54
CA ARG A 41 -36.28 7.96 -0.05
C ARG A 41 -35.22 7.54 0.98
N PRO A 42 -35.57 7.29 2.24
CA PRO A 42 -34.61 6.78 3.22
C PRO A 42 -34.09 5.41 2.75
N PRO A 43 -32.80 5.10 2.94
CA PRO A 43 -32.29 3.77 2.62
C PRO A 43 -33.04 2.74 3.46
N ALA A 44 -33.48 1.66 2.81
CA ALA A 44 -34.12 0.54 3.48
C ALA A 44 -33.25 0.11 4.67
N ALA A 45 -33.85 0.08 5.86
CA ALA A 45 -33.20 -0.41 7.06
C ALA A 45 -32.54 -1.76 6.77
N PHE A 46 -31.26 -1.90 7.09
CA PHE A 46 -30.53 -3.15 6.96
C PHE A 46 -31.32 -4.24 7.68
N LEU A 47 -31.95 -5.12 6.91
CA LEU A 47 -32.61 -6.30 7.45
C LEU A 47 -31.52 -7.13 8.14
N SER A 48 -31.69 -7.33 9.44
CA SER A 48 -30.85 -8.22 10.24
C SER A 48 -30.71 -9.56 9.54
N ALA A 49 -29.48 -10.05 9.40
CA ALA A 49 -29.22 -11.34 8.76
C ALA A 49 -30.03 -12.45 9.46
N PRO A 50 -30.76 -13.31 8.71
CA PRO A 50 -31.55 -14.37 9.30
C PRO A 50 -30.66 -15.35 10.08
N PRO A 51 -31.13 -15.88 11.24
CA PRO A 51 -30.42 -16.90 11.96
C PRO A 51 -30.16 -18.12 11.04
N ASP A 52 -29.01 -18.77 11.22
CA ASP A 52 -28.52 -19.94 10.46
C ASP A 52 -27.89 -19.75 9.08
N SER A 53 -27.84 -18.53 8.53
CA SER A 53 -27.13 -18.26 7.25
C SER A 53 -25.65 -18.68 7.26
N TYR A 54 -24.98 -18.68 8.41
CA TYR A 54 -23.56 -19.02 8.57
C TYR A 54 -23.28 -20.45 9.06
N GLY A 55 -24.31 -21.29 9.22
CA GLY A 55 -24.17 -22.63 9.77
C GLY A 55 -23.26 -23.55 8.93
N ARG A 56 -23.39 -23.49 7.60
CA ARG A 56 -22.57 -24.28 6.66
C ARG A 56 -21.09 -23.87 6.70
N THR A 57 -20.82 -22.57 6.83
CA THR A 57 -19.45 -22.03 6.91
C THR A 57 -18.75 -22.43 8.21
N ARG A 58 -19.48 -22.38 9.35
CA ARG A 58 -18.98 -22.86 10.65
C ARG A 58 -18.66 -24.36 10.64
N ARG A 59 -19.51 -25.19 10.01
CA ARG A 59 -19.26 -26.64 9.88
C ARG A 59 -18.03 -26.97 9.04
N ARG A 60 -17.78 -26.22 7.95
CA ARG A 60 -16.56 -26.37 7.12
C ARG A 60 -15.29 -25.98 7.88
N ALA A 61 -15.34 -24.90 8.67
CA ALA A 61 -14.21 -24.48 9.50
C ALA A 61 -13.86 -25.50 10.60
N ALA A 62 -14.87 -26.09 11.24
CA ALA A 62 -14.68 -27.12 12.28
C ALA A 62 -14.05 -28.42 11.74
N ARG A 63 -14.43 -28.86 10.53
CA ARG A 63 -13.85 -30.06 9.89
C ARG A 63 -12.36 -29.90 9.57
N ARG A 64 -11.92 -28.71 9.14
CA ARG A 64 -10.49 -28.44 8.86
C ARG A 64 -9.61 -28.48 10.12
N ARG A 65 -10.14 -28.09 11.28
CA ARG A 65 -9.40 -28.19 12.56
C ARG A 65 -9.23 -29.64 13.01
N ARG A 66 -10.23 -30.51 12.77
CA ARG A 66 -10.14 -31.95 13.12
C ARG A 66 -9.23 -32.75 12.18
N GLY A 67 -9.13 -32.36 10.90
CA GLY A 67 -8.23 -33.03 9.94
C GLY A 67 -6.74 -32.83 10.21
N ARG A 68 -6.35 -31.71 10.85
CA ARG A 68 -4.94 -31.43 11.20
C ARG A 68 -4.43 -32.18 12.45
N ALA A 69 -5.31 -32.85 13.19
CA ALA A 69 -4.94 -33.60 14.39
C ALA A 69 -4.65 -35.10 14.12
N VAL A 70 -4.92 -35.61 12.92
CA VAL A 70 -4.83 -37.07 12.62
C VAL A 70 -3.63 -37.43 11.72
N LEU A 71 -2.96 -36.47 11.08
CA LEU A 71 -1.80 -36.74 10.20
C LEU A 71 -0.42 -36.60 10.87
N GLY A 72 -0.37 -36.40 12.20
CA GLY A 72 0.89 -36.26 12.94
C GLY A 72 1.48 -37.56 13.52
N VAL A 73 0.84 -38.71 13.33
CA VAL A 73 1.23 -39.97 14.03
C VAL A 73 1.85 -41.03 13.10
N SER A 74 1.81 -40.89 11.77
CA SER A 74 2.28 -41.94 10.85
C SER A 74 3.71 -41.77 10.28
N ALA A 75 4.50 -40.80 10.76
CA ALA A 75 5.84 -40.53 10.21
C ALA A 75 7.03 -40.99 11.10
N ALA A 76 6.78 -41.66 12.23
CA ALA A 76 7.83 -41.99 13.20
C ALA A 76 8.25 -43.48 13.25
N VAL A 77 7.67 -44.39 12.45
CA VAL A 77 7.94 -45.84 12.55
C VAL A 77 8.79 -46.41 11.40
N ALA A 78 9.00 -45.68 10.30
CA ALA A 78 9.60 -46.25 9.08
C ALA A 78 11.13 -46.03 8.91
N VAL A 79 11.86 -45.52 9.92
CA VAL A 79 13.30 -45.19 9.78
C VAL A 79 14.24 -46.14 10.54
N LEU A 80 13.73 -47.09 11.34
CA LEU A 80 14.57 -47.98 12.15
C LEU A 80 14.71 -49.43 11.61
N GLY A 81 14.12 -49.76 10.46
CA GLY A 81 14.13 -51.13 9.90
C GLY A 81 15.16 -51.42 8.78
N GLY A 82 15.89 -50.42 8.29
CA GLY A 82 16.65 -50.53 7.03
C GLY A 82 18.14 -50.87 7.14
N THR A 83 18.72 -50.90 8.34
CA THR A 83 20.20 -50.97 8.51
C THR A 83 20.73 -52.32 8.99
N ALA A 84 20.01 -53.42 8.76
CA ALA A 84 20.38 -54.73 9.31
C ALA A 84 20.23 -55.93 8.35
N TYR A 85 20.39 -55.78 7.03
CA TYR A 85 20.58 -56.89 6.07
C TYR A 85 21.20 -56.24 4.81
N LEU A 86 22.44 -56.44 4.37
CA LEU A 86 23.26 -57.64 4.22
C LEU A 86 24.73 -57.23 4.15
N ALA A 87 25.55 -57.76 5.06
CA ALA A 87 26.99 -57.85 4.90
C ALA A 87 27.38 -59.33 4.98
N THR A 88 27.31 -60.06 3.86
CA THR A 88 27.96 -61.36 3.69
C THR A 88 28.06 -61.72 2.19
N ALA A 89 29.28 -61.69 1.65
CA ALA A 89 29.89 -62.72 0.79
C ALA A 89 30.83 -62.12 -0.28
N LEU A 90 32.12 -62.34 -0.08
CA LEU A 90 33.19 -62.24 -1.08
C LEU A 90 33.15 -63.48 -1.98
N SER A 91 33.27 -63.31 -3.29
CA SER A 91 34.15 -64.08 -4.20
C SER A 91 34.11 -63.49 -5.62
N PRO A 92 35.21 -63.55 -6.39
CA PRO A 92 35.32 -62.98 -7.72
C PRO A 92 34.85 -63.96 -8.79
N GLY A 93 34.19 -63.46 -9.84
CA GLY A 93 33.76 -64.26 -10.99
C GLY A 93 33.89 -63.45 -12.27
N GLU A 94 34.79 -63.89 -13.15
CA GLU A 94 34.84 -63.54 -14.57
C GLU A 94 33.49 -63.84 -15.25
N GLY A 95 33.08 -62.96 -16.15
CA GLY A 95 31.87 -63.13 -16.94
C GLY A 95 31.48 -61.79 -17.54
N GLY A 96 31.95 -61.53 -18.75
CA GLY A 96 31.48 -60.41 -19.54
C GLY A 96 30.00 -60.61 -19.86
N ASP A 97 29.24 -59.52 -19.84
CA ASP A 97 28.12 -59.36 -20.73
C ASP A 97 27.75 -57.88 -20.87
N GLU A 98 27.33 -57.59 -22.08
CA GLU A 98 27.16 -56.32 -22.76
C GLU A 98 26.11 -55.42 -22.08
N VAL A 99 26.48 -54.17 -21.75
CA VAL A 99 25.52 -53.14 -21.36
C VAL A 99 25.65 -51.93 -22.27
N ALA A 100 24.55 -51.70 -22.99
CA ALA A 100 24.32 -50.63 -23.94
C ALA A 100 24.62 -49.23 -23.37
N ARG A 101 25.36 -48.46 -24.17
CA ARG A 101 25.58 -47.02 -23.97
C ARG A 101 24.29 -46.25 -24.30
N PRO A 102 23.79 -45.35 -23.43
CA PRO A 102 22.85 -44.33 -23.89
C PRO A 102 23.60 -43.26 -24.69
N SER A 103 23.05 -42.95 -25.87
CA SER A 103 23.47 -41.86 -26.75
C SER A 103 23.41 -40.51 -26.04
N THR A 104 24.56 -39.90 -25.78
CA THR A 104 24.64 -38.47 -25.48
C THR A 104 24.53 -37.72 -26.81
N SER A 105 23.38 -37.09 -27.05
CA SER A 105 23.22 -36.14 -28.14
C SER A 105 24.17 -34.95 -27.93
N GLU A 106 25.17 -34.87 -28.80
CA GLU A 106 25.88 -33.64 -29.13
C GLU A 106 24.87 -32.58 -29.57
N SER A 107 24.80 -31.47 -28.82
CA SER A 107 24.36 -30.20 -29.39
C SER A 107 25.48 -29.19 -29.22
N ARG A 108 26.08 -28.95 -30.38
CA ARG A 108 27.18 -28.06 -30.74
C ARG A 108 27.13 -26.71 -30.05
N ALA A 109 28.22 -26.38 -29.36
CA ALA A 109 28.57 -25.03 -28.98
C ALA A 109 28.90 -24.22 -30.24
N GLU A 110 28.23 -23.08 -30.43
CA GLU A 110 28.63 -22.07 -31.39
C GLU A 110 29.36 -20.95 -30.65
N THR A 111 30.67 -20.93 -30.86
CA THR A 111 31.61 -19.89 -30.45
C THR A 111 31.38 -18.64 -31.29
N VAL A 112 31.08 -17.51 -30.65
CA VAL A 112 31.29 -16.18 -31.25
C VAL A 112 32.19 -15.38 -30.31
N ALA A 113 33.31 -14.95 -30.87
CA ALA A 113 34.43 -14.32 -30.20
C ALA A 113 34.11 -12.89 -29.67
N PRO A 114 34.79 -12.42 -28.60
CA PRO A 114 34.71 -11.05 -28.15
C PRO A 114 35.64 -10.13 -28.98
N SER A 115 35.10 -8.98 -29.42
CA SER A 115 35.89 -7.88 -29.98
C SER A 115 36.04 -6.77 -28.95
N SER A 116 37.29 -6.43 -28.62
CA SER A 116 37.73 -5.15 -28.04
C SER A 116 38.76 -4.58 -29.01
N PRO A 117 38.83 -3.25 -29.26
CA PRO A 117 39.63 -2.39 -28.37
C PRO A 117 39.13 -0.94 -28.23
N GLY A 118 39.61 -0.27 -27.18
CA GLY A 118 39.63 1.20 -27.10
C GLY A 118 39.79 1.74 -25.69
N PRO A 119 41.03 2.08 -25.26
CA PRO A 119 41.25 2.89 -24.08
C PRO A 119 41.30 4.37 -24.49
N SER A 120 40.49 5.24 -23.89
CA SER A 120 40.70 6.68 -23.95
C SER A 120 40.52 7.29 -22.57
N ASP A 121 41.60 7.94 -22.16
CA ASP A 121 41.75 9.07 -21.26
C ASP A 121 41.51 8.94 -19.76
N SER A 122 42.67 9.04 -19.08
CA SER A 122 42.85 9.52 -17.72
C SER A 122 42.30 10.93 -17.54
N PRO A 123 41.99 11.29 -16.28
CA PRO A 123 42.71 12.45 -15.73
C PRO A 123 43.52 12.08 -14.48
N LYS A 124 44.70 12.67 -14.45
CA LYS A 124 45.79 12.54 -13.47
C LYS A 124 45.77 13.75 -12.52
N THR A 125 45.93 13.48 -11.20
CA THR A 125 46.50 14.38 -10.15
C THR A 125 45.59 15.52 -9.63
N ALA A 126 45.44 15.86 -8.34
CA ALA A 126 46.10 15.59 -7.05
C ALA A 126 45.12 15.83 -5.86
N PRO A 127 45.42 15.29 -4.66
CA PRO A 127 45.48 16.13 -3.44
C PRO A 127 46.68 15.73 -2.52
N PRO A 128 47.03 16.44 -1.42
CA PRO A 128 46.56 17.73 -0.89
C PRO A 128 47.71 18.73 -0.63
N GLU A 129 47.43 20.03 -0.67
CA GLU A 129 48.31 21.05 -0.07
C GLU A 129 47.87 21.46 1.34
N ARG A 130 48.88 21.86 2.09
CA ARG A 130 48.98 22.04 3.53
C ARG A 130 48.39 23.36 4.02
N SER A 131 47.98 23.31 5.29
CA SER A 131 48.14 24.33 6.33
C SER A 131 47.56 25.73 6.11
N THR A 132 46.64 26.12 6.99
CA THR A 132 46.88 27.24 7.95
C THR A 132 45.82 27.25 9.05
N THR A 133 46.27 26.97 10.28
CA THR A 133 45.67 27.46 11.52
C THR A 133 45.93 28.97 11.62
N PRO A 134 44.94 29.76 12.05
CA PRO A 134 45.17 30.59 13.23
C PRO A 134 43.98 30.57 14.22
N SER A 135 44.27 30.18 15.45
CA SER A 135 43.68 30.69 16.69
C SER A 135 44.79 31.55 17.33
N PRO A 136 44.53 32.65 18.08
CA PRO A 136 43.55 32.68 19.17
C PRO A 136 42.80 34.03 19.36
N ASP A 137 41.98 34.03 20.42
CA ASP A 137 41.49 35.17 21.21
C ASP A 137 40.60 36.23 20.55
N ASP A 138 39.32 36.23 20.92
CA ASP A 138 38.77 37.38 21.64
C ASP A 138 37.54 36.98 22.45
N THR A 139 37.67 37.17 23.76
CA THR A 139 36.61 37.06 24.76
C THR A 139 35.96 38.44 24.90
N PRO A 140 34.63 38.55 24.86
CA PRO A 140 33.98 39.50 25.75
C PRO A 140 32.98 38.77 26.65
N THR A 141 33.30 38.81 27.94
CA THR A 141 32.36 38.66 29.04
C THR A 141 31.17 39.61 28.83
N GLY A 142 30.01 39.04 28.53
CA GLY A 142 28.74 39.76 28.43
C GLY A 142 27.64 38.94 29.07
N SER A 143 27.53 39.03 30.40
CA SER A 143 26.35 38.59 31.13
C SER A 143 25.18 39.53 30.79
N PRO A 144 24.01 38.99 30.44
CA PRO A 144 22.81 39.55 31.00
C PRO A 144 22.03 38.46 31.73
N SER A 145 21.94 38.62 33.05
CA SER A 145 20.84 38.06 33.83
C SER A 145 19.52 38.37 33.16
N ARG A 146 18.82 37.35 32.65
CA ARG A 146 17.38 37.42 32.44
C ARG A 146 16.72 36.36 33.30
N LYS A 147 16.01 36.91 34.28
CA LYS A 147 15.11 36.31 35.25
C LYS A 147 14.36 35.11 34.67
N ASN A 148 14.37 34.00 35.40
CA ASN A 148 13.29 33.03 35.38
C ASN A 148 11.97 33.78 35.60
N ALA A 149 11.13 33.82 34.58
CA ALA A 149 9.71 34.06 34.71
C ALA A 149 9.01 32.81 34.17
N PRO A 150 8.24 32.07 34.99
CA PRO A 150 7.42 30.99 34.47
C PRO A 150 6.29 31.59 33.64
N PRO A 151 6.03 31.14 32.40
CA PRO A 151 4.74 31.41 31.80
C PRO A 151 3.71 30.51 32.47
N SER A 152 3.13 31.00 33.57
CA SER A 152 1.75 30.69 33.90
C SER A 152 0.89 31.47 32.93
N GLY A 153 0.26 30.75 32.02
CA GLY A 153 -0.61 31.29 31.00
C GLY A 153 -1.16 30.15 30.17
N GLU A 154 -2.26 29.55 30.64
CA GLU A 154 -3.18 28.83 29.78
C GLU A 154 -3.75 29.84 28.76
N ALA A 155 -2.98 30.06 27.71
CA ALA A 155 -3.54 30.56 26.47
C ALA A 155 -4.19 29.35 25.79
N THR A 156 -5.49 29.17 26.01
CA THR A 156 -6.35 28.44 25.08
C THR A 156 -6.45 29.28 23.81
N ASP A 157 -5.35 29.31 23.07
CA ASP A 157 -5.26 29.98 21.80
C ASP A 157 -5.91 29.07 20.75
N GLY A 158 -6.81 29.63 19.96
CA GLY A 158 -7.50 28.97 18.84
C GLY A 158 -6.56 28.64 17.67
N THR A 159 -5.30 28.35 17.96
CA THR A 159 -4.28 27.95 17.00
C THR A 159 -4.51 26.50 16.59
N ALA A 160 -4.62 26.26 15.28
CA ALA A 160 -4.77 24.92 14.71
C ALA A 160 -3.73 23.94 15.30
N PRO A 161 -4.07 22.65 15.49
CA PRO A 161 -3.16 21.70 16.12
C PRO A 161 -1.80 21.66 15.41
N ARG A 162 -0.71 21.68 16.20
CA ARG A 162 0.66 21.59 15.69
C ARG A 162 0.86 20.29 14.92
N ARG A 163 1.81 20.26 13.98
CA ARG A 163 2.19 19.02 13.27
C ARG A 163 2.66 17.97 14.28
N CYS A 164 2.30 16.70 14.07
CA CYS A 164 2.85 15.63 14.88
C CYS A 164 4.36 15.49 14.66
N GLU A 165 5.11 15.58 15.75
CA GLU A 165 6.55 15.31 15.76
C GLU A 165 6.80 13.81 15.65
N THR A 166 7.81 13.42 14.86
CA THR A 166 8.14 12.01 14.63
C THR A 166 8.49 11.28 15.95
N ALA A 167 9.17 11.96 16.87
CA ALA A 167 9.53 11.41 18.18
C ALA A 167 8.32 11.14 19.11
N LYS A 168 7.15 11.71 18.80
CA LYS A 168 5.89 11.50 19.54
C LYS A 168 4.95 10.54 18.82
N LEU A 169 5.40 9.91 17.74
CA LEU A 169 4.65 8.91 17.00
C LEU A 169 5.23 7.52 17.22
N SER A 170 4.37 6.50 17.22
CA SER A 170 4.77 5.12 17.00
C SER A 170 4.19 4.60 15.70
N ALA A 171 4.93 3.73 15.00
CA ALA A 171 4.47 3.06 13.80
C ALA A 171 4.26 1.56 14.07
N SER A 172 3.25 0.98 13.44
CA SER A 172 3.08 -0.47 13.32
C SER A 172 2.56 -0.83 11.93
N VAL A 173 2.79 -2.05 11.49
CA VAL A 173 2.24 -2.57 10.24
C VAL A 173 1.32 -3.73 10.56
N ARG A 174 0.08 -3.65 10.10
CA ARG A 174 -0.91 -4.72 10.23
C ARG A 174 -1.09 -5.39 8.87
N THR A 175 -1.26 -6.70 8.89
CA THR A 175 -1.62 -7.46 7.69
C THR A 175 -2.99 -7.00 7.19
N GLY A 176 -3.11 -6.79 5.88
CA GLY A 176 -4.38 -6.55 5.20
C GLY A 176 -4.76 -7.74 4.32
N ASP A 177 -5.68 -7.49 3.40
CA ASP A 177 -6.17 -8.51 2.47
C ASP A 177 -5.26 -8.68 1.25
N ALA A 178 -5.49 -9.73 0.48
CA ALA A 178 -4.92 -9.90 -0.85
C ALA A 178 -6.06 -9.95 -1.87
N ALA A 179 -5.92 -9.23 -2.98
CA ALA A 179 -6.93 -9.18 -4.04
C ALA A 179 -6.29 -8.86 -5.39
N ALA A 180 -6.74 -9.54 -6.46
CA ALA A 180 -6.33 -9.29 -7.84
C ALA A 180 -4.79 -9.19 -8.02
N GLY A 181 -4.04 -10.16 -7.48
CA GLY A 181 -2.58 -10.18 -7.55
C GLY A 181 -1.88 -9.14 -6.67
N SER A 182 -2.61 -8.38 -5.86
CA SER A 182 -2.05 -7.40 -4.92
C SER A 182 -2.13 -7.90 -3.49
N ILE A 183 -1.14 -7.52 -2.68
CA ILE A 183 -1.13 -7.72 -1.23
C ILE A 183 -1.20 -6.35 -0.57
N TYR A 184 -2.13 -6.19 0.36
CA TYR A 184 -2.34 -4.96 1.11
C TYR A 184 -1.89 -5.12 2.56
N ARG A 185 -1.28 -4.07 3.10
CA ARG A 185 -0.92 -3.94 4.52
C ARG A 185 -1.29 -2.55 5.00
N TYR A 186 -1.56 -2.41 6.29
CA TYR A 186 -1.93 -1.13 6.88
C TYR A 186 -0.80 -0.61 7.77
N LEU A 187 -0.17 0.48 7.34
CA LEU A 187 0.74 1.26 8.17
C LEU A 187 -0.10 2.12 9.12
N VAL A 188 0.09 1.94 10.42
CA VAL A 188 -0.62 2.68 11.47
C VAL A 188 0.36 3.61 12.18
N LEU A 189 0.04 4.91 12.23
CA LEU A 189 0.74 5.90 13.03
C LEU A 189 -0.12 6.30 14.22
N THR A 190 0.41 6.14 15.43
CA THR A 190 -0.28 6.47 16.68
C THR A 190 0.40 7.63 17.38
N ASN A 191 -0.37 8.63 17.83
CA ASN A 191 0.13 9.69 18.69
C ASN A 191 0.41 9.14 20.11
N ARG A 192 1.69 9.06 20.49
CA ARG A 192 2.16 8.66 21.83
C ARG A 192 2.49 9.87 22.72
N GLY A 193 2.37 11.08 22.19
CA GLY A 193 2.51 12.31 22.97
C GLY A 193 1.28 12.59 23.83
N SER A 194 1.41 13.60 24.69
CA SER A 194 0.33 14.10 25.56
C SER A 194 -0.51 15.21 24.93
N VAL A 195 -0.14 15.68 23.72
CA VAL A 195 -0.78 16.81 23.04
C VAL A 195 -1.38 16.37 21.72
N THR A 196 -2.56 16.90 21.40
CA THR A 196 -3.21 16.72 20.10
C THR A 196 -2.38 17.34 18.98
N CYS A 197 -2.17 16.60 17.89
CA CYS A 197 -1.35 17.05 16.78
C CYS A 197 -1.99 16.72 15.42
N ARG A 198 -1.42 17.22 14.32
CA ARG A 198 -1.96 17.10 12.97
C ARG A 198 -1.00 16.37 12.01
N LEU A 199 -1.56 15.51 11.17
CA LEU A 199 -0.89 14.89 10.01
C LEU A 199 -1.66 15.24 8.74
N THR A 200 -0.99 15.35 7.59
CA THR A 200 -1.65 15.74 6.34
C THR A 200 -0.92 15.16 5.13
N GLY A 201 -1.59 14.28 4.38
CA GLY A 201 -1.05 13.68 3.16
C GLY A 201 -0.43 12.30 3.37
N TYR A 202 0.64 12.03 2.63
CA TYR A 202 1.26 10.70 2.52
C TYR A 202 2.46 10.55 3.44
N PRO A 203 2.62 9.39 4.10
CA PRO A 203 3.90 9.05 4.68
C PRO A 203 4.90 8.70 3.54
N GLY A 204 6.18 8.97 3.77
CA GLY A 204 7.25 8.32 3.00
C GLY A 204 7.52 6.95 3.59
N VAL A 205 7.66 5.92 2.77
CA VAL A 205 7.85 4.54 3.25
C VAL A 205 8.92 3.84 2.41
N SER A 206 9.90 3.23 3.08
CA SER A 206 10.91 2.37 2.45
C SER A 206 10.97 1.03 3.17
N LEU A 207 11.28 -0.04 2.45
CA LEU A 207 11.54 -1.35 3.03
C LEU A 207 13.00 -1.46 3.44
N LEU A 208 13.29 -2.12 4.56
CA LEU A 208 14.64 -2.35 5.05
C LEU A 208 14.90 -3.84 5.29
N ASP A 209 16.13 -4.28 5.04
CA ASP A 209 16.64 -5.59 5.47
C ASP A 209 17.00 -5.59 6.97
N ALA A 210 17.55 -6.72 7.45
CA ALA A 210 17.95 -6.92 8.84
C ALA A 210 19.04 -5.93 9.31
N ASP A 211 19.92 -5.50 8.40
CA ASP A 211 21.02 -4.57 8.67
C ASP A 211 20.58 -3.10 8.58
N GLY A 212 19.32 -2.85 8.21
CA GLY A 212 18.74 -1.52 8.07
C GLY A 212 19.04 -0.86 6.73
N LYS A 213 19.59 -1.60 5.77
CA LYS A 213 19.79 -1.13 4.39
C LYS A 213 18.46 -1.17 3.66
N GLN A 214 18.24 -0.16 2.80
CA GLN A 214 17.03 -0.06 2.02
C GLN A 214 16.96 -1.14 0.94
N LEU A 215 15.77 -1.74 0.80
CA LEU A 215 15.41 -2.66 -0.25
C LEU A 215 14.55 -1.93 -1.28
N GLY A 216 15.05 -1.90 -2.53
CA GLY A 216 14.36 -1.29 -3.66
C GLY A 216 14.10 0.21 -3.48
N ASP A 217 13.17 0.70 -4.29
CA ASP A 217 12.72 2.08 -4.26
C ASP A 217 11.69 2.32 -3.14
N PRO A 218 11.58 3.55 -2.60
CA PRO A 218 10.52 3.88 -1.67
C PRO A 218 9.13 3.77 -2.32
N ALA A 219 8.09 3.60 -1.50
CA ALA A 219 6.72 3.53 -1.96
C ALA A 219 6.34 4.78 -2.75
N THR A 220 5.77 4.56 -3.94
CA THR A 220 5.18 5.62 -4.75
C THR A 220 3.80 5.99 -4.22
N ARG A 221 3.37 7.24 -4.40
CA ARG A 221 2.07 7.69 -3.90
C ARG A 221 0.97 7.24 -4.86
N ASP A 222 -0.03 6.52 -4.33
CA ASP A 222 -1.27 6.26 -5.05
C ASP A 222 -2.13 7.53 -5.03
N ALA A 223 -2.31 8.17 -6.18
CA ALA A 223 -2.92 9.50 -6.30
C ALA A 223 -4.39 9.51 -5.83
N LYS A 224 -4.58 9.89 -4.57
CA LYS A 224 -5.87 10.12 -3.92
C LYS A 224 -5.91 11.48 -3.23
N GLY A 225 -7.11 12.06 -3.14
CA GLY A 225 -7.36 13.24 -2.31
C GLY A 225 -7.17 12.94 -0.83
N TYR A 226 -6.79 13.95 -0.05
CA TYR A 226 -6.62 13.84 1.40
C TYR A 226 -6.94 15.15 2.10
N THR A 227 -7.33 15.04 3.37
CA THR A 227 -7.55 16.17 4.27
C THR A 227 -6.63 16.08 5.47
N PRO A 228 -6.39 17.20 6.19
CA PRO A 228 -5.67 17.15 7.45
C PRO A 228 -6.39 16.28 8.50
N ILE A 229 -5.63 15.46 9.22
CA ILE A 229 -6.11 14.59 10.28
C ILE A 229 -5.55 15.07 11.61
N THR A 230 -6.44 15.24 12.58
CA THR A 230 -6.09 15.57 13.96
C THR A 230 -6.03 14.28 14.79
N LEU A 231 -4.89 14.03 15.42
CA LEU A 231 -4.65 12.90 16.31
C LEU A 231 -4.52 13.37 17.75
N ALA A 232 -5.56 13.12 18.55
CA ALA A 232 -5.47 13.22 20.00
C ALA A 232 -4.49 12.17 20.57
N PRO A 233 -3.99 12.34 21.81
CA PRO A 233 -3.18 11.33 22.49
C PRO A 233 -3.82 9.93 22.41
N GLY A 234 -3.02 8.94 22.02
CA GLY A 234 -3.45 7.54 21.85
C GLY A 234 -4.27 7.25 20.59
N LYS A 235 -4.61 8.25 19.78
CA LYS A 235 -5.35 8.05 18.52
C LYS A 235 -4.41 7.75 17.35
N SER A 236 -4.95 7.08 16.34
CA SER A 236 -4.20 6.60 15.19
C SER A 236 -4.79 7.07 13.87
N ALA A 237 -3.92 7.13 12.87
CA ALA A 237 -4.30 7.18 11.46
C ALA A 237 -3.59 6.04 10.73
N SER A 238 -4.19 5.55 9.66
CA SER A 238 -3.66 4.46 8.86
C SER A 238 -3.47 4.87 7.39
N SER A 239 -2.51 4.24 6.73
CA SER A 239 -2.29 4.31 5.30
C SER A 239 -2.14 2.89 4.76
N THR A 240 -2.65 2.66 3.56
CA THR A 240 -2.57 1.36 2.90
C THR A 240 -1.27 1.30 2.08
N LEU A 241 -0.48 0.29 2.38
CA LEU A 241 0.66 -0.16 1.59
C LEU A 241 0.17 -1.24 0.62
N ARG A 242 0.57 -1.15 -0.65
CA ARG A 242 0.27 -2.16 -1.67
C ARG A 242 1.55 -2.66 -2.31
N THR A 243 1.70 -3.97 -2.36
CA THR A 243 2.65 -4.66 -3.22
C THR A 243 1.89 -5.61 -4.15
N ILE A 244 2.58 -6.23 -5.09
CA ILE A 244 2.05 -7.41 -5.78
C ILE A 244 2.33 -8.67 -4.95
N ASN A 245 1.67 -9.77 -5.31
CA ASN A 245 1.97 -11.09 -4.78
C ASN A 245 3.36 -11.58 -5.26
N HIS A 246 3.80 -12.75 -4.80
CA HIS A 246 5.11 -13.34 -5.12
C HIS A 246 5.20 -13.83 -6.58
N GLN A 247 4.95 -12.93 -7.53
CA GLN A 247 5.08 -13.11 -8.96
C GLN A 247 6.18 -12.19 -9.46
N GLY A 248 6.91 -12.64 -10.48
CA GLY A 248 8.01 -11.87 -11.06
C GLY A 248 9.28 -11.85 -10.19
N ASP A 249 10.08 -10.80 -10.36
CA ASP A 249 11.38 -10.67 -9.70
C ASP A 249 11.20 -10.07 -8.32
N CYS A 250 11.45 -10.88 -7.28
CA CYS A 250 11.32 -10.48 -5.89
C CYS A 250 12.68 -10.14 -5.26
N LEU A 251 12.71 -9.03 -4.51
CA LEU A 251 13.79 -8.76 -3.57
C LEU A 251 13.70 -9.68 -2.33
N PRO A 252 14.77 -9.81 -1.53
CA PRO A 252 14.67 -10.43 -0.21
C PRO A 252 13.55 -9.80 0.63
N THR A 253 12.89 -10.61 1.46
CA THR A 253 11.84 -10.14 2.36
C THR A 253 12.38 -9.08 3.32
N SER A 254 11.66 -7.97 3.47
CA SER A 254 12.03 -6.94 4.45
C SER A 254 11.91 -7.47 5.88
N THR A 255 12.66 -6.88 6.80
CA THR A 255 12.43 -7.13 8.25
C THR A 255 11.78 -5.93 8.93
N ARG A 256 11.94 -4.73 8.36
CA ARG A 256 11.42 -3.47 8.89
C ARG A 256 10.94 -2.56 7.76
N VAL A 257 10.07 -1.63 8.12
CA VAL A 257 9.75 -0.45 7.31
C VAL A 257 10.38 0.79 7.95
N ARG A 258 10.93 1.69 7.12
CA ARG A 258 11.26 3.06 7.49
C ARG A 258 10.10 3.96 7.08
N VAL A 259 9.63 4.78 8.00
CA VAL A 259 8.46 5.63 7.82
C VAL A 259 8.81 7.07 8.13
N TYR A 260 8.52 7.98 7.19
CA TYR A 260 8.60 9.43 7.35
C TYR A 260 7.17 9.96 7.47
N PRO A 261 6.73 10.43 8.65
CA PRO A 261 5.39 11.00 8.81
C PRO A 261 5.20 12.22 7.89
N PRO A 262 3.98 12.51 7.41
CA PRO A 262 3.76 13.59 6.46
C PRO A 262 4.30 14.95 6.92
N GLY A 263 5.15 15.55 6.08
CA GLY A 263 5.81 16.83 6.33
C GLY A 263 6.88 16.80 7.43
N ASN A 264 7.42 15.63 7.75
CA ASN A 264 8.61 15.46 8.58
C ASN A 264 9.77 14.87 7.76
N THR A 265 10.99 15.24 8.10
CA THR A 265 12.24 14.64 7.57
C THR A 265 12.85 13.61 8.51
N ALA A 266 12.43 13.58 9.78
CA ALA A 266 12.77 12.50 10.70
C ALA A 266 11.94 11.25 10.37
N SER A 267 12.54 10.08 10.54
CA SER A 267 11.87 8.79 10.35
C SER A 267 11.77 8.00 11.64
N LEU A 268 10.81 7.09 11.68
CA LEU A 268 10.71 6.01 12.65
C LEU A 268 10.66 4.66 11.91
N THR A 269 10.93 3.56 12.62
CA THR A 269 10.87 2.21 12.03
C THR A 269 9.85 1.33 12.73
N ALA A 270 9.26 0.39 12.00
CA ALA A 270 8.41 -0.66 12.56
C ALA A 270 8.81 -2.02 11.96
N PRO A 271 8.71 -3.12 12.73
CA PRO A 271 8.85 -4.47 12.18
C PRO A 271 7.79 -4.73 11.10
N ALA A 272 8.20 -5.30 9.97
CA ALA A 272 7.30 -5.70 8.90
C ALA A 272 8.01 -6.64 7.92
N GLU A 273 7.40 -7.80 7.69
CA GLU A 273 7.79 -8.73 6.62
C GLU A 273 6.96 -8.43 5.38
N ILE A 274 7.61 -7.85 4.37
CA ILE A 274 7.03 -7.43 3.11
C ILE A 274 7.94 -7.89 1.98
N ASP A 275 7.36 -8.62 1.04
CA ASP A 275 8.02 -8.99 -0.20
C ASP A 275 7.72 -7.94 -1.26
N LEU A 276 8.77 -7.47 -1.92
CA LEU A 276 8.69 -6.50 -2.99
C LEU A 276 9.09 -7.16 -4.30
N CYS A 277 8.09 -7.44 -5.13
CA CYS A 277 8.26 -8.03 -6.44
C CYS A 277 7.89 -7.04 -7.55
N ASP A 278 8.56 -7.16 -8.71
CA ASP A 278 8.42 -6.30 -9.89
C ASP A 278 8.43 -4.80 -9.57
N LYS A 279 9.18 -4.41 -8.51
CA LYS A 279 9.34 -3.02 -8.05
C LYS A 279 8.01 -2.30 -7.77
N THR A 280 6.92 -3.03 -7.55
CA THR A 280 5.61 -2.44 -7.31
C THR A 280 5.40 -2.22 -5.81
N PHE A 281 5.55 -0.97 -5.39
CA PHE A 281 5.26 -0.55 -4.02
C PHE A 281 4.54 0.80 -4.02
N THR A 282 3.31 0.83 -3.50
CA THR A 282 2.53 2.07 -3.41
C THR A 282 1.99 2.32 -2.00
N VAL A 283 1.70 3.59 -1.71
CA VAL A 283 1.18 4.06 -0.43
C VAL A 283 0.03 5.07 -0.64
N THR A 284 -1.05 4.92 0.11
CA THR A 284 -2.19 5.86 0.12
C THR A 284 -1.94 7.02 1.09
N PRO A 285 -2.70 8.13 1.05
CA PRO A 285 -2.59 9.12 2.13
C PRO A 285 -3.08 8.53 3.45
N LEU A 286 -2.69 9.15 4.57
CA LEU A 286 -3.25 8.80 5.87
C LEU A 286 -4.74 9.12 5.91
N THR A 287 -5.50 8.23 6.54
CA THR A 287 -6.92 8.39 6.89
C THR A 287 -7.12 8.01 8.36
N THR A 288 -8.07 8.61 9.06
CA THR A 288 -8.51 8.06 10.36
C THR A 288 -9.13 6.69 10.13
N ASP A 289 -8.96 5.78 11.10
CA ASP A 289 -9.30 4.36 10.99
C ASP A 289 -10.64 4.06 10.27
N ARG A 290 -10.62 2.98 9.48
CA ARG A 290 -11.77 2.34 8.81
C ARG A 290 -12.23 1.13 9.62
#